data_AF-W2S2N3-F1
#
_entry.id   AF-W2S2N3-F1
#
_cell.length_a   1.000
_cell.length_b   1.000
_cell.length_c   1.000
_cell.angle_alpha   90.00
_cell.angle_beta   90.00
_cell.angle_gamma   90.00
#
_symmetry.space_group_name_H-M   'P 1'
#
loop_
_entity.id
_entity.type
_entity.pdbx_description
1 polymer ?
#
loop_
_entity_poly.entity_id
_entity_poly.type
_entity_poly.pdbx_seq_one_letter_code
_entity_poly.pdbx_strand_id
1 'polypeptide(L)'
;MDSDDSSQKSSEKSRRSLLGLRQLSSDAKGFFKEQVTKAKHVRDDLVHKRGEPSTPKRDVDPTQAQPLISSPITPSTPTTPWTSWKALPRQPKTDGKALPQQPTPSLSSPQPRLHHLSALRVGLTSLVVLHHTAIPYGGLGNWGWHSPCFPSMSPALAGFNAVNQTFFMAGFYWLAGYFTHGQLQKLIQRRAAPKSPSSSRREEGTSISFVTGRAQRLVVPAVAYTVLAAPLFRLLILASDRSLALSSSDVKQLLRNYFETLRGIKGPVWFSVVLFFFDAIAAGVATLRPSSFQQWPTWSSPQRKYVLGAFGLSALTAFLVRVPFPVGRILTPLNLQPAFLPQYIFAYAMGHICANTGSMYLHSLFLSSRNEPLSSLALSVVTMMLGLAATLASTMLSQKRIPSFTAGLKLTAGGLNLPAALYAIWNELGFITLLPSLVAVCEKYFNRADLLTFGLPRFSPFRKTPNKERRKVNLARYSYATFLVHPIVSLGVELLAQRFIMPHVDCSQLSKGKTAWALCAPVVATVVVGSVNTVASWMAGIAMVECVPFVGRWI
;
A
#
# COMPACT_ATOMS: atom_id res chain seq x y z
N MET A 1 49.97 16.67 42.55
CA MET A 1 50.43 15.28 42.74
C MET A 1 49.20 14.41 42.81
N ASP A 2 49.21 13.39 41.97
CA ASP A 2 48.06 12.68 41.41
C ASP A 2 47.27 11.83 42.39
N SER A 3 45.97 11.70 42.15
CA SER A 3 45.30 10.40 41.92
C SER A 3 43.81 10.59 41.66
N ASP A 4 43.51 11.10 40.46
CA ASP A 4 42.16 11.31 39.90
C ASP A 4 41.84 10.24 38.81
N ASP A 5 42.37 9.02 38.93
CA ASP A 5 42.39 8.00 37.85
C ASP A 5 41.36 6.85 38.01
N SER A 6 40.40 6.95 38.94
CA SER A 6 39.41 5.88 39.15
C SER A 6 37.99 6.22 38.67
N SER A 7 37.66 7.50 38.44
CA SER A 7 36.32 7.90 37.96
C SER A 7 36.19 7.98 36.43
N GLN A 8 37.31 8.10 35.69
CA GLN A 8 37.31 8.10 34.22
C GLN A 8 37.19 6.70 33.59
N LYS A 9 37.64 5.64 34.27
CA LYS A 9 37.61 4.26 33.74
C LYS A 9 36.23 3.60 33.73
N SER A 10 35.27 4.09 34.53
CA SER A 10 33.87 3.61 34.50
C SER A 10 33.04 4.28 33.37
N SER A 11 33.37 5.53 33.04
CA SER A 11 32.73 6.32 31.97
C SER A 11 33.13 5.84 30.56
N GLU A 12 34.33 5.28 30.40
CA GLU A 12 34.83 4.82 29.09
C GLU A 12 34.32 3.42 28.70
N LYS A 13 33.99 2.57 29.68
CA LYS A 13 33.45 1.22 29.44
C LYS A 13 31.97 1.24 29.05
N SER A 14 31.22 2.27 29.45
CA SER A 14 29.80 2.45 29.08
C SER A 14 29.59 3.21 27.76
N ARG A 15 30.62 3.85 27.19
CA ARG A 15 30.55 4.54 25.88
C ARG A 15 31.01 3.69 24.69
N ARG A 16 31.63 2.53 24.93
CA ARG A 16 32.07 1.60 23.87
C ARG A 16 31.02 0.56 23.43
N SER A 17 29.81 0.55 24.00
CA SER A 17 28.70 -0.31 23.53
C SER A 17 27.86 0.30 22.39
N LEU A 18 28.21 1.51 21.90
CA LEU A 18 27.44 2.27 20.91
C LEU A 18 28.08 2.44 19.53
N LEU A 19 29.12 1.65 19.20
CA LEU A 19 29.73 1.64 17.85
C LEU A 19 29.98 0.21 17.35
N GLY A 20 28.92 -0.58 17.27
CA GLY A 20 28.91 -1.91 16.65
C GLY A 20 28.62 -1.87 15.14
N LEU A 21 29.43 -1.13 14.37
CA LEU A 21 29.40 -1.15 12.91
C LEU A 21 30.83 -1.26 12.38
N ARG A 22 31.54 -2.35 12.72
CA ARG A 22 32.81 -2.71 12.06
C ARG A 22 33.25 -4.13 12.39
N GLN A 23 32.47 -5.12 11.95
CA GLN A 23 33.00 -6.47 11.72
C GLN A 23 32.12 -7.18 10.67
N LEU A 24 32.25 -6.74 9.42
CA LEU A 24 32.05 -7.65 8.30
C LEU A 24 33.04 -8.80 8.49
N SER A 25 32.55 -10.05 8.48
CA SER A 25 33.40 -11.24 8.55
C SER A 25 34.50 -11.15 7.49
N SER A 26 35.65 -11.78 7.76
CA SER A 26 36.73 -11.96 6.78
C SER A 26 36.20 -12.40 5.41
N ASP A 27 35.14 -13.20 5.42
CA ASP A 27 34.51 -13.78 4.24
C ASP A 27 33.74 -12.74 3.44
N ALA A 28 33.06 -11.80 4.11
CA ALA A 28 32.38 -10.70 3.43
C ALA A 28 33.38 -9.71 2.82
N LYS A 29 34.51 -9.45 3.49
CA LYS A 29 35.60 -8.63 2.93
C LYS A 29 36.26 -9.33 1.74
N GLY A 30 36.45 -10.65 1.82
CA GLY A 30 36.95 -11.49 0.72
C GLY A 30 36.02 -11.42 -0.49
N PHE A 31 34.72 -11.60 -0.28
CA PHE A 31 33.70 -11.51 -1.33
C PHE A 31 33.71 -10.13 -2.02
N PHE A 32 33.70 -9.03 -1.27
CA PHE A 32 33.74 -7.68 -1.87
C PHE A 32 35.05 -7.42 -2.63
N LYS A 33 36.20 -7.89 -2.12
CA LYS A 33 37.50 -7.76 -2.80
C LYS A 33 37.53 -8.57 -4.11
N GLU A 34 36.90 -9.74 -4.13
CA GLU A 34 36.78 -10.57 -5.33
C GLU A 34 35.89 -9.90 -6.38
N GLN A 35 34.74 -9.33 -5.98
CA GLN A 35 33.83 -8.62 -6.89
C GLN A 35 34.44 -7.34 -7.47
N VAL A 36 35.23 -6.59 -6.69
CA VAL A 36 35.95 -5.40 -7.17
C VAL A 36 37.07 -5.78 -8.15
N THR A 37 37.77 -6.89 -7.92
CA THR A 37 38.81 -7.39 -8.83
C THR A 37 38.21 -7.87 -10.16
N LYS A 38 37.08 -8.59 -10.12
CA LYS A 38 36.31 -8.97 -11.32
C LYS A 38 35.81 -7.76 -12.10
N ALA A 39 35.33 -6.72 -11.41
CA ALA A 39 34.89 -5.48 -12.06
C ALA A 39 36.04 -4.71 -12.72
N LYS A 40 37.26 -4.72 -12.13
CA LYS A 40 38.45 -4.14 -12.77
C LYS A 40 38.86 -4.89 -14.04
N HIS A 41 38.89 -6.23 -14.00
CA HIS A 41 39.21 -7.03 -15.20
C HIS A 41 38.22 -6.78 -16.35
N VAL A 42 36.91 -6.71 -16.06
CA VAL A 42 35.90 -6.40 -17.08
C VAL A 42 36.09 -5.00 -17.66
N ARG A 43 36.46 -4.01 -16.83
CA ARG A 43 36.73 -2.65 -17.29
C ARG A 43 37.99 -2.60 -18.15
N ASP A 44 39.05 -3.28 -17.76
CA ASP A 44 40.32 -3.26 -18.48
C ASP A 44 40.19 -4.02 -19.81
N ASP A 45 39.40 -5.10 -19.88
CA ASP A 45 38.98 -5.77 -21.14
C ASP A 45 38.16 -4.87 -22.08
N LEU A 46 37.30 -4.01 -21.52
CA LEU A 46 36.51 -3.05 -22.29
C LEU A 46 37.35 -1.89 -22.83
N VAL A 47 38.45 -1.54 -22.15
CA VAL A 47 39.42 -0.54 -22.61
C VAL A 47 40.34 -1.13 -23.67
N HIS A 48 40.76 -2.40 -23.54
CA HIS A 48 41.60 -3.07 -24.54
C HIS A 48 40.85 -3.40 -25.84
N LYS A 49 39.52 -3.57 -25.79
CA LYS A 49 38.69 -3.79 -26.99
C LYS A 49 38.32 -2.52 -27.77
N ARG A 50 38.75 -1.34 -27.30
CA ARG A 50 38.49 -0.06 -27.99
C ARG A 50 39.81 0.49 -28.57
N GLY A 51 40.37 -0.24 -29.53
CA GLY A 51 41.40 0.29 -30.44
C GLY A 51 40.79 1.34 -31.39
N GLU A 52 41.55 2.40 -31.64
CA GLU A 52 41.21 3.57 -32.46
C GLU A 52 40.80 3.21 -33.91
N PRO A 53 40.04 4.12 -34.56
CA PRO A 53 40.46 4.50 -35.92
C PRO A 53 40.42 6.02 -36.20
N SER A 54 41.58 6.54 -36.60
CA SER A 54 41.86 7.40 -37.76
C SER A 54 40.87 8.53 -38.15
N THR A 55 41.32 9.76 -37.95
CA THR A 55 40.87 10.99 -38.63
C THR A 55 41.27 11.03 -40.10
N PRO A 56 40.47 11.65 -40.99
CA PRO A 56 40.99 12.35 -42.16
C PRO A 56 40.71 13.86 -42.11
N LYS A 57 41.77 14.64 -42.35
CA LYS A 57 41.72 16.07 -42.68
C LYS A 57 41.20 16.26 -44.11
N ARG A 58 40.44 17.32 -44.35
CA ARG A 58 40.49 18.08 -45.62
C ARG A 58 40.09 19.54 -45.42
N ASP A 59 40.96 20.39 -45.95
CA ASP A 59 40.98 21.84 -45.94
C ASP A 59 40.16 22.46 -47.10
N VAL A 60 39.75 23.73 -46.93
CA VAL A 60 39.60 24.82 -47.95
C VAL A 60 38.32 24.76 -48.84
N ASP A 61 37.57 25.84 -49.17
CA ASP A 61 37.78 27.30 -49.24
C ASP A 61 36.44 28.08 -49.05
N PRO A 62 36.46 29.42 -48.81
CA PRO A 62 35.33 30.29 -48.52
C PRO A 62 34.78 30.94 -49.80
N THR A 63 34.02 32.03 -49.63
CA THR A 63 33.49 32.95 -50.65
C THR A 63 32.06 32.66 -51.14
N GLN A 64 31.07 33.25 -50.48
CA GLN A 64 30.18 34.20 -51.14
C GLN A 64 29.56 35.17 -50.12
N ALA A 65 29.62 36.45 -50.50
CA ALA A 65 29.42 37.67 -49.73
C ALA A 65 27.92 38.07 -49.70
N GLN A 66 27.37 38.50 -48.55
CA GLN A 66 27.08 39.92 -48.16
C GLN A 66 25.67 40.43 -48.56
N PRO A 67 25.13 41.56 -48.00
CA PRO A 67 25.21 42.09 -46.62
C PRO A 67 23.95 42.87 -46.10
N LEU A 68 24.00 43.30 -44.80
CA LEU A 68 23.51 44.58 -44.20
C LEU A 68 21.96 44.78 -44.02
N ILE A 69 21.36 45.24 -42.89
CA ILE A 69 21.59 46.43 -42.03
C ILE A 69 20.77 46.42 -40.70
N SER A 70 21.41 46.96 -39.63
CA SER A 70 20.96 47.70 -38.40
C SER A 70 19.92 47.21 -37.35
N SER A 71 20.44 46.83 -36.17
CA SER A 71 20.36 47.41 -34.78
C SER A 71 19.05 48.05 -34.18
N PRO A 72 18.96 48.35 -32.85
CA PRO A 72 18.06 47.66 -31.90
C PRO A 72 17.13 48.59 -31.07
N ILE A 73 16.06 48.07 -30.43
CA ILE A 73 15.34 48.80 -29.37
C ILE A 73 14.99 47.87 -28.18
N THR A 74 15.13 48.47 -27.00
CA THR A 74 15.22 48.03 -25.60
C THR A 74 14.01 47.33 -24.94
N PRO A 75 14.22 46.64 -23.78
CA PRO A 75 13.17 46.07 -22.93
C PRO A 75 12.74 47.01 -21.79
N SER A 76 11.46 46.99 -21.42
CA SER A 76 10.90 47.73 -20.28
C SER A 76 10.53 46.82 -19.10
N THR A 77 11.20 47.04 -17.98
CA THR A 77 10.80 46.71 -16.60
C THR A 77 10.15 47.92 -15.94
N PRO A 78 9.20 47.75 -15.00
CA PRO A 78 8.92 48.77 -14.00
C PRO A 78 9.38 48.33 -12.60
N THR A 79 10.29 49.13 -12.05
CA THR A 79 10.72 49.18 -10.65
C THR A 79 9.97 50.28 -9.87
N THR A 80 10.07 50.18 -8.53
CA THR A 80 10.00 51.24 -7.49
C THR A 80 8.70 51.38 -6.64
N PRO A 81 8.73 51.99 -5.43
CA PRO A 81 9.21 51.37 -4.18
C PRO A 81 8.34 51.71 -2.93
N TRP A 82 8.71 51.16 -1.77
CA TRP A 82 8.18 51.45 -0.44
C TRP A 82 8.62 52.84 0.08
N THR A 83 7.69 53.64 0.63
CA THR A 83 7.82 54.47 1.86
C THR A 83 6.54 55.30 2.09
N SER A 84 5.97 55.27 3.32
CA SER A 84 5.35 56.42 4.03
C SER A 84 4.36 55.95 5.11
N TRP A 85 4.78 55.97 6.38
CA TRP A 85 3.86 56.02 7.52
C TRP A 85 3.25 57.42 7.64
N LYS A 86 1.94 57.56 7.43
CA LYS A 86 1.14 58.71 7.91
C LYS A 86 -0.25 58.26 8.37
N ALA A 87 -0.50 58.56 9.64
CA ALA A 87 -1.76 58.80 10.36
C ALA A 87 -3.09 58.19 9.83
N LEU A 88 -3.74 57.39 10.69
CA LEU A 88 -5.18 57.09 10.59
C LEU A 88 -6.02 58.38 10.64
N PRO A 89 -6.99 58.58 9.74
CA PRO A 89 -8.07 59.54 9.98
C PRO A 89 -9.07 58.95 10.98
N ARG A 90 -9.45 59.78 11.96
CA ARG A 90 -10.50 59.52 12.95
C ARG A 90 -11.84 59.19 12.25
N GLN A 91 -12.49 58.12 12.72
CA GLN A 91 -13.87 57.78 12.37
C GLN A 91 -14.84 58.88 12.91
N PRO A 92 -15.82 59.34 12.12
CA PRO A 92 -16.91 60.15 12.65
C PRO A 92 -17.87 59.27 13.47
N LYS A 93 -18.30 59.77 14.63
CA LYS A 93 -19.38 59.17 15.42
C LYS A 93 -20.69 59.29 14.65
N THR A 94 -21.35 58.18 14.37
CA THR A 94 -22.74 58.15 13.89
C THR A 94 -23.55 57.13 14.67
N ASP A 95 -24.81 57.50 14.84
CA ASP A 95 -25.69 57.08 15.91
C ASP A 95 -26.34 55.70 15.73
N GLY A 96 -26.47 55.01 16.87
CA GLY A 96 -27.55 54.10 17.25
C GLY A 96 -28.52 53.59 16.18
N LYS A 97 -28.07 52.67 15.32
CA LYS A 97 -28.93 51.62 14.73
C LYS A 97 -28.18 50.29 14.69
N ALA A 98 -28.75 49.28 15.35
CA ALA A 98 -28.20 47.94 15.42
C ALA A 98 -28.08 47.32 14.02
N LEU A 99 -26.84 47.04 13.60
CA LEU A 99 -26.54 46.22 12.44
C LEU A 99 -27.04 44.78 12.67
N PRO A 100 -27.62 44.10 11.68
CA PRO A 100 -27.99 42.70 11.81
C PRO A 100 -26.75 41.88 12.15
N GLN A 101 -26.79 41.19 13.30
CA GLN A 101 -25.72 40.31 13.74
C GLN A 101 -25.45 39.27 12.66
N GLN A 102 -24.25 39.29 12.08
CA GLN A 102 -23.75 38.17 11.30
C GLN A 102 -23.77 36.93 12.20
N PRO A 103 -24.30 35.79 11.74
CA PRO A 103 -24.35 34.59 12.56
C PRO A 103 -22.91 34.17 12.89
N THR A 104 -22.56 34.24 14.17
CA THR A 104 -21.38 33.61 14.74
C THR A 104 -21.33 32.15 14.29
N PRO A 105 -20.24 31.68 13.66
CA PRO A 105 -20.14 30.29 13.24
C PRO A 105 -20.22 29.41 14.49
N SER A 106 -21.31 28.65 14.60
CA SER A 106 -21.48 27.66 15.64
C SER A 106 -20.37 26.60 15.52
N LEU A 107 -19.60 26.45 16.60
CA LEU A 107 -18.49 25.50 16.78
C LEU A 107 -18.97 24.03 16.89
N SER A 108 -19.91 23.61 16.03
CA SER A 108 -20.44 22.24 16.05
C SER A 108 -21.12 21.83 14.74
N SER A 109 -20.62 22.24 13.57
CA SER A 109 -20.93 21.47 12.36
C SER A 109 -20.16 20.15 12.44
N PRO A 110 -20.82 18.97 12.40
CA PRO A 110 -20.12 17.71 12.28
C PRO A 110 -19.31 17.79 10.98
N GLN A 111 -17.98 17.72 11.09
CA GLN A 111 -17.10 17.57 9.93
C GLN A 111 -17.71 16.51 9.00
N PRO A 112 -17.97 16.83 7.71
CA PRO A 112 -18.63 15.90 6.81
C PRO A 112 -17.84 14.59 6.80
N ARG A 113 -18.47 13.49 7.20
CA ARG A 113 -17.85 12.18 7.12
C ARG A 113 -17.51 11.93 5.66
N LEU A 114 -16.26 11.59 5.38
CA LEU A 114 -15.79 11.28 4.01
C LEU A 114 -16.36 9.91 3.60
N HIS A 115 -17.63 9.88 3.21
CA HIS A 115 -18.37 8.67 2.88
C HIS A 115 -17.75 7.91 1.72
N HIS A 116 -17.24 8.62 0.72
CA HIS A 116 -16.52 8.03 -0.40
C HIS A 116 -15.23 7.29 0.01
N LEU A 117 -14.47 7.75 1.01
CA LEU A 117 -13.32 6.99 1.53
C LEU A 117 -13.73 5.73 2.26
N SER A 118 -14.90 5.75 2.90
CA SER A 118 -15.49 4.57 3.52
C SER A 118 -15.92 3.57 2.45
N ALA A 119 -16.52 4.04 1.35
CA ALA A 119 -16.89 3.21 0.20
C ALA A 119 -15.65 2.61 -0.48
N LEU A 120 -14.60 3.40 -0.68
CA LEU A 120 -13.33 2.92 -1.21
C LEU A 120 -12.75 1.81 -0.33
N ARG A 121 -12.72 2.00 1.00
CA ARG A 121 -12.25 0.96 1.94
C ARG A 121 -13.06 -0.32 1.82
N VAL A 122 -14.39 -0.22 1.76
CA VAL A 122 -15.28 -1.38 1.57
C VAL A 122 -14.97 -2.08 0.24
N GLY A 123 -14.90 -1.33 -0.86
CA GLY A 123 -14.57 -1.86 -2.19
C GLY A 123 -13.21 -2.56 -2.24
N LEU A 124 -12.16 -1.93 -1.69
CA LEU A 124 -10.83 -2.54 -1.59
C LEU A 124 -10.83 -3.81 -0.73
N THR A 125 -11.61 -3.83 0.36
CA THR A 125 -11.71 -5.02 1.23
C THR A 125 -12.39 -6.17 0.48
N SER A 126 -13.49 -5.90 -0.22
CA SER A 126 -14.14 -6.90 -1.07
C SER A 126 -13.21 -7.37 -2.19
N LEU A 127 -12.41 -6.47 -2.78
CA LEU A 127 -11.46 -6.82 -3.82
C LEU A 127 -10.34 -7.74 -3.31
N VAL A 128 -9.89 -7.59 -2.06
CA VAL A 128 -8.94 -8.54 -1.42
C VAL A 128 -9.54 -9.95 -1.38
N VAL A 129 -10.82 -10.08 -1.00
CA VAL A 129 -11.50 -11.37 -0.97
C VAL A 129 -11.59 -11.98 -2.37
N LEU A 130 -11.96 -11.20 -3.38
CA LEU A 130 -12.00 -11.66 -4.78
C LEU A 130 -10.61 -12.05 -5.31
N HIS A 131 -9.58 -11.25 -5.00
CA HIS A 131 -8.20 -11.54 -5.38
C HIS A 131 -7.75 -12.90 -4.83
N HIS A 132 -8.02 -13.16 -3.55
CA HIS A 132 -7.66 -14.43 -2.94
C HIS A 132 -8.50 -15.60 -3.43
N THR A 133 -9.79 -15.37 -3.73
CA THR A 133 -10.65 -16.38 -4.35
C THR A 133 -10.16 -16.78 -5.74
N ALA A 134 -9.54 -15.86 -6.49
CA ALA A 134 -8.99 -16.17 -7.81
C ALA A 134 -7.80 -17.14 -7.76
N ILE A 135 -7.04 -17.18 -6.65
CA ILE A 135 -5.80 -17.98 -6.57
C ILE A 135 -6.08 -19.48 -6.72
N PRO A 136 -7.02 -20.11 -5.95
CA PRO A 136 -7.33 -21.53 -6.10
C PRO A 136 -7.77 -21.98 -7.49
N TYR A 137 -8.27 -21.06 -8.32
CA TYR A 137 -8.79 -21.33 -9.66
C TYR A 137 -7.81 -20.97 -10.79
N GLY A 138 -6.56 -20.61 -10.46
CA GLY A 138 -5.50 -20.34 -11.44
C GLY A 138 -5.00 -18.90 -11.49
N GLY A 139 -5.37 -18.06 -10.51
CA GLY A 139 -4.78 -16.75 -10.30
C GLY A 139 -3.37 -16.82 -9.70
N LEU A 140 -2.58 -15.75 -9.86
CA LEU A 140 -1.25 -15.66 -9.25
C LEU A 140 -1.35 -15.38 -7.75
N GLY A 141 -0.59 -16.09 -6.93
CA GLY A 141 -0.47 -15.82 -5.49
C GLY A 141 -0.14 -17.08 -4.69
N ASN A 142 -0.18 -16.96 -3.37
CA ASN A 142 0.00 -18.09 -2.46
C ASN A 142 -1.21 -18.18 -1.52
N TRP A 143 -1.95 -19.28 -1.60
CA TRP A 143 -3.15 -19.56 -0.80
C TRP A 143 -3.08 -20.88 -0.04
N GLY A 144 -2.07 -21.72 -0.27
CA GLY A 144 -1.91 -23.03 0.37
C GLY A 144 -2.81 -24.14 -0.17
N TRP A 145 -3.95 -23.82 -0.79
CA TRP A 145 -4.85 -24.78 -1.44
C TRP A 145 -5.22 -24.33 -2.86
N HIS A 146 -5.32 -25.27 -3.79
CA HIS A 146 -5.76 -25.05 -5.17
C HIS A 146 -6.75 -26.15 -5.56
N SER A 147 -7.75 -25.80 -6.39
CA SER A 147 -8.69 -26.78 -6.90
C SER A 147 -8.02 -27.65 -7.97
N PRO A 148 -8.13 -28.98 -7.90
CA PRO A 148 -7.58 -29.88 -8.92
C PRO A 148 -8.33 -29.79 -10.26
N CYS A 149 -9.50 -29.14 -10.29
CA CYS A 149 -10.34 -29.04 -11.50
C CYS A 149 -9.90 -27.95 -12.48
N PHE A 150 -9.03 -27.03 -12.05
CA PHE A 150 -8.64 -25.86 -12.83
C PHE A 150 -7.14 -25.89 -13.14
N PRO A 151 -6.70 -25.25 -14.23
CA PRO A 151 -5.28 -25.19 -14.56
C PRO A 151 -4.49 -24.44 -13.48
N SER A 152 -3.22 -24.79 -13.31
CA SER A 152 -2.32 -24.13 -12.35
C SER A 152 -2.13 -22.64 -12.62
N MET A 153 -2.42 -22.18 -13.84
CA MET A 153 -2.43 -20.77 -14.20
C MET A 153 -3.48 -20.49 -15.28
N SER A 154 -4.40 -19.57 -15.01
CA SER A 154 -5.31 -18.97 -15.99
C SER A 154 -4.79 -17.58 -16.33
N PRO A 155 -4.49 -17.25 -17.61
CA PRO A 155 -3.98 -15.94 -17.99
C PRO A 155 -4.90 -14.78 -17.56
N ALA A 156 -6.22 -14.97 -17.62
CA ALA A 156 -7.20 -13.97 -17.20
C ALA A 156 -7.14 -13.69 -15.70
N LEU A 157 -7.13 -14.75 -14.86
CA LEU A 157 -7.03 -14.60 -13.40
C LEU A 157 -5.64 -14.14 -12.97
N ALA A 158 -4.59 -14.57 -13.67
CA ALA A 158 -3.23 -14.10 -13.47
C ALA A 158 -3.12 -12.59 -13.74
N GLY A 159 -3.70 -12.12 -14.86
CA GLY A 159 -3.79 -10.70 -15.18
C GLY A 159 -4.61 -9.91 -14.15
N PHE A 160 -5.77 -10.43 -13.74
CA PHE A 160 -6.59 -9.84 -12.67
C PHE A 160 -5.80 -9.67 -11.36
N ASN A 161 -5.15 -10.73 -10.88
CA ASN A 161 -4.36 -10.67 -9.66
C ASN A 161 -3.16 -9.74 -9.80
N ALA A 162 -2.45 -9.78 -10.92
CA ALA A 162 -1.31 -8.91 -11.18
C ALA A 162 -1.73 -7.43 -11.17
N VAL A 163 -2.83 -7.08 -11.84
CA VAL A 163 -3.35 -5.69 -11.87
C VAL A 163 -3.84 -5.26 -10.50
N ASN A 164 -4.60 -6.10 -9.79
CA ASN A 164 -5.01 -5.81 -8.42
C ASN A 164 -3.80 -5.50 -7.52
N GLN A 165 -2.74 -6.31 -7.65
CA GLN A 165 -1.51 -6.17 -6.87
C GLN A 165 -0.87 -4.78 -6.97
N THR A 166 -1.05 -4.10 -8.10
CA THR A 166 -0.43 -2.79 -8.36
C THR A 166 -1.03 -1.62 -7.58
N PHE A 167 -2.23 -1.74 -7.00
CA PHE A 167 -2.88 -0.58 -6.36
C PHE A 167 -3.60 -0.89 -5.05
N PHE A 168 -4.16 -2.08 -4.85
CA PHE A 168 -5.10 -2.31 -3.74
C PHE A 168 -4.46 -2.19 -2.34
N MET A 169 -3.33 -2.86 -2.09
CA MET A 169 -2.59 -2.75 -0.82
C MET A 169 -2.04 -1.34 -0.63
N ALA A 170 -1.49 -0.74 -1.69
CA ALA A 170 -1.04 0.65 -1.67
C ALA A 170 -2.21 1.60 -1.32
N GLY A 171 -3.41 1.34 -1.81
CA GLY A 171 -4.64 2.06 -1.47
C GLY A 171 -4.98 2.02 0.02
N PHE A 172 -4.80 0.86 0.67
CA PHE A 172 -4.95 0.77 2.12
C PHE A 172 -3.89 1.57 2.88
N TYR A 173 -2.63 1.56 2.44
CA TYR A 173 -1.58 2.39 3.04
C TYR A 173 -1.84 3.89 2.83
N TRP A 174 -2.33 4.29 1.67
CA TRP A 174 -2.73 5.67 1.39
C TRP A 174 -3.89 6.11 2.29
N LEU A 175 -4.95 5.30 2.40
CA LEU A 175 -6.05 5.54 3.33
C LEU A 175 -5.54 5.68 4.77
N ALA A 176 -4.65 4.79 5.19
CA ALA A 176 -4.10 4.81 6.53
C ALA A 176 -3.27 6.09 6.79
N GLY A 177 -2.39 6.46 5.87
CA GLY A 177 -1.61 7.71 5.96
C GLY A 177 -2.51 8.95 6.02
N TYR A 178 -3.58 8.99 5.21
CA TYR A 178 -4.56 10.08 5.21
C TYR A 178 -5.21 10.26 6.60
N PHE A 179 -5.70 9.16 7.20
CA PHE A 179 -6.35 9.24 8.51
C PHE A 179 -5.35 9.41 9.66
N THR A 180 -4.15 8.83 9.57
CA THR A 180 -3.11 8.98 10.59
C THR A 180 -2.59 10.41 10.65
N HIS A 181 -2.46 11.10 9.52
CA HIS A 181 -2.10 12.52 9.50
C HIS A 181 -3.03 13.37 10.39
N GLY A 182 -4.35 13.26 10.20
CA GLY A 182 -5.33 14.02 10.99
C GLY A 182 -5.32 13.67 12.49
N GLN A 183 -4.98 12.44 12.86
CA GLN A 183 -4.82 12.04 14.26
C GLN A 183 -3.56 12.64 14.88
N LEU A 184 -2.44 12.63 14.15
CA LEU A 184 -1.17 13.19 14.60
C LEU A 184 -1.21 14.72 14.70
N GLN A 185 -1.91 15.42 13.80
CA GLN A 185 -2.14 16.87 13.90
C GLN A 185 -2.85 17.24 15.21
N LYS A 186 -3.91 16.52 15.57
CA LYS A 186 -4.61 16.70 16.84
C LYS A 186 -3.71 16.43 18.05
N LEU A 187 -2.82 15.44 17.96
CA LEU A 187 -1.84 15.14 19.00
C LEU A 187 -0.84 16.30 19.18
N ILE A 188 -0.30 16.83 18.08
CA ILE A 188 0.60 18.00 18.11
C ILE A 188 -0.11 19.21 18.74
N GLN A 189 -1.34 19.51 18.31
CA GLN A 189 -2.15 20.62 18.84
C GLN A 189 -2.40 20.47 20.35
N ARG A 190 -2.77 19.27 20.82
CA ARG A 190 -2.98 18.98 22.25
C ARG A 190 -1.72 19.16 23.08
N ARG A 191 -0.55 18.81 22.53
CA ARG A 191 0.74 19.01 23.19
C ARG A 191 1.15 20.48 23.28
N ALA A 192 0.77 21.29 22.28
CA ALA A 192 1.06 22.71 22.24
C ALA A 192 0.13 23.55 23.14
N ALA A 193 -1.02 23.02 23.56
CA ALA A 193 -1.96 23.72 24.43
C ALA A 193 -1.36 23.97 25.84
N PRO A 194 -1.63 25.13 26.46
CA PRO A 194 -1.12 25.47 27.78
C PRO A 194 -1.60 24.48 28.85
N LYS A 195 -0.71 24.14 29.79
CA LYS A 195 -0.98 23.16 30.85
C LYS A 195 -2.09 23.68 31.78
N SER A 196 -3.25 23.05 31.77
CA SER A 196 -4.28 23.30 32.79
C SER A 196 -3.84 22.68 34.13
N PRO A 197 -3.91 23.42 35.27
CA PRO A 197 -3.44 22.95 36.57
C PRO A 197 -4.15 21.70 37.11
N SER A 198 -5.34 21.36 36.60
CA SER A 198 -6.16 20.24 37.10
C SER A 198 -5.96 18.91 36.38
N SER A 199 -5.02 18.80 35.44
CA SER A 199 -4.91 17.64 34.56
C SER A 199 -3.92 16.56 35.04
N SER A 200 -4.37 15.73 35.99
CA SER A 200 -3.81 14.39 36.24
C SER A 200 -3.93 13.45 35.02
N ARG A 201 -4.65 13.86 33.98
CA ARG A 201 -4.91 13.14 32.71
C ARG A 201 -3.76 13.28 31.69
N ARG A 202 -2.51 13.24 32.17
CA ARG A 202 -1.29 13.54 31.39
C ARG A 202 -0.89 12.42 30.42
N GLU A 203 -1.40 11.21 30.60
CA GLU A 203 -1.05 10.04 29.77
C GLU A 203 -1.78 10.00 28.41
N GLU A 204 -3.02 10.50 28.35
CA GLU A 204 -3.94 10.33 27.19
C GLU A 204 -3.57 11.18 25.95
N GLY A 205 -2.53 12.04 26.07
CA GLY A 205 -2.06 12.93 25.01
C GLY A 205 -0.64 12.64 24.48
N THR A 206 -0.03 11.50 24.85
CA THR A 206 1.36 11.18 24.47
C THR A 206 1.44 10.36 23.17
N SER A 207 2.55 10.52 22.45
CA SER A 207 2.91 9.67 21.30
C SER A 207 2.95 8.18 21.67
N ILE A 208 3.34 7.87 22.90
CA ILE A 208 3.33 6.51 23.45
C ILE A 208 1.90 5.96 23.54
N SER A 209 0.94 6.75 24.04
CA SER A 209 -0.49 6.37 24.06
C SER A 209 -1.04 6.11 22.64
N PHE A 210 -0.64 6.93 21.66
CA PHE A 210 -0.98 6.70 20.26
C PHE A 210 -0.41 5.38 19.72
N VAL A 211 0.90 5.16 19.88
CA VAL A 211 1.59 3.97 19.37
C VAL A 211 1.08 2.70 20.06
N THR A 212 0.87 2.73 21.37
CA THR A 212 0.30 1.60 22.12
C THR A 212 -1.12 1.28 21.66
N GLY A 213 -1.98 2.29 21.49
CA GLY A 213 -3.32 2.11 20.94
C GLY A 213 -3.31 1.52 19.52
N ARG A 214 -2.32 1.89 18.68
CA ARG A 214 -2.13 1.29 17.35
C ARG A 214 -1.61 -0.15 17.43
N ALA A 215 -0.64 -0.44 18.30
CA ALA A 215 -0.12 -1.79 18.52
C ALA A 215 -1.24 -2.75 18.95
N GLN A 216 -2.10 -2.30 19.87
CA GLN A 216 -3.25 -3.05 20.35
C GLN A 216 -4.27 -3.38 19.25
N ARG A 217 -4.46 -2.47 18.29
CA ARG A 217 -5.43 -2.66 17.19
C ARG A 217 -4.87 -3.39 15.98
N LEU A 218 -3.55 -3.35 15.76
CA LEU A 218 -2.93 -3.89 14.56
C LEU A 218 -2.06 -5.12 14.82
N VAL A 219 -1.25 -5.09 15.89
CA VAL A 219 -0.28 -6.16 16.19
C VAL A 219 -0.95 -7.28 16.97
N VAL A 220 -1.79 -6.97 17.96
CA VAL A 220 -2.47 -8.02 18.75
C VAL A 220 -3.35 -8.92 17.88
N PRO A 221 -4.22 -8.40 16.99
CA PRO A 221 -4.98 -9.26 16.08
C PRO A 221 -4.08 -10.03 15.10
N ALA A 222 -2.95 -9.45 14.67
CA ALA A 222 -1.99 -10.14 13.81
C ALA A 222 -1.30 -11.33 14.50
N VAL A 223 -0.94 -11.17 15.77
CA VAL A 223 -0.38 -12.27 16.60
C VAL A 223 -1.45 -13.33 16.84
N ALA A 224 -2.67 -12.93 17.24
CA ALA A 224 -3.77 -13.86 17.43
C ALA A 224 -4.10 -14.65 16.15
N TYR A 225 -4.14 -13.98 15.00
CA TYR A 225 -4.28 -14.63 13.70
C TYR A 225 -3.16 -15.65 13.45
N THR A 226 -1.91 -15.25 13.70
CA THR A 226 -0.75 -16.12 13.48
C THR A 226 -0.81 -17.36 14.39
N VAL A 227 -1.20 -17.21 15.65
CA VAL A 227 -1.23 -18.32 16.61
C VAL A 227 -2.46 -19.23 16.45
N LEU A 228 -3.60 -18.67 16.03
CA LEU A 228 -4.88 -19.40 15.99
C LEU A 228 -5.35 -19.68 14.57
N ALA A 229 -5.52 -18.64 13.77
CA ALA A 229 -6.14 -18.74 12.44
C ALA A 229 -5.23 -19.45 11.42
N ALA A 230 -3.93 -19.16 11.43
CA ALA A 230 -2.99 -19.76 10.49
C ALA A 230 -2.80 -21.28 10.67
N PRO A 231 -2.65 -21.86 11.88
CA PRO A 231 -2.62 -23.31 12.02
C PRO A 231 -3.99 -23.94 11.74
N LEU A 232 -5.11 -23.29 12.11
CA LEU A 232 -6.45 -23.75 11.77
C LEU A 232 -6.64 -23.87 10.25
N PHE A 233 -6.17 -22.87 9.48
CA PHE A 233 -6.19 -22.91 8.03
C PHE A 233 -5.46 -24.16 7.47
N ARG A 234 -4.29 -24.50 8.02
CA ARG A 234 -3.56 -25.73 7.63
C ARG A 234 -4.29 -27.01 8.03
N LEU A 235 -4.91 -27.03 9.20
CA LEU A 235 -5.71 -28.17 9.66
C LEU A 235 -6.91 -28.41 8.76
N LEU A 236 -7.59 -27.35 8.30
CA LEU A 236 -8.74 -27.47 7.38
C LEU A 236 -8.34 -28.06 6.03
N ILE A 237 -7.17 -27.67 5.50
CA ILE A 237 -6.62 -28.27 4.28
C ILE A 237 -6.35 -29.76 4.50
N LEU A 238 -5.64 -30.11 5.58
CA LEU A 238 -5.33 -31.51 5.91
C LEU A 238 -6.61 -32.34 6.11
N ALA A 239 -7.61 -31.78 6.78
CA ALA A 239 -8.90 -32.43 6.97
C ALA A 239 -9.57 -32.73 5.64
N SER A 240 -9.55 -31.78 4.70
CA SER A 240 -10.10 -31.98 3.36
C SER A 240 -9.39 -33.12 2.62
N ASP A 241 -8.06 -33.15 2.65
CA ASP A 241 -7.25 -34.17 1.97
C ASP A 241 -7.50 -35.58 2.54
N ARG A 242 -7.92 -35.68 3.82
CA ARG A 242 -8.22 -36.93 4.52
C ARG A 242 -9.72 -37.23 4.63
N SER A 243 -10.57 -36.63 3.79
CA SER A 243 -12.03 -36.85 3.81
C SER A 243 -12.68 -36.58 5.18
N LEU A 244 -12.15 -35.60 5.92
CA LEU A 244 -12.50 -35.22 7.30
C LEU A 244 -12.15 -36.26 8.38
N ALA A 245 -11.47 -37.36 8.04
CA ALA A 245 -10.97 -38.33 9.00
C ALA A 245 -9.59 -37.89 9.52
N LEU A 246 -9.56 -37.01 10.52
CA LEU A 246 -8.33 -36.62 11.20
C LEU A 246 -8.10 -37.47 12.45
N SER A 247 -6.94 -38.12 12.54
CA SER A 247 -6.50 -38.74 13.78
C SER A 247 -6.00 -37.69 14.78
N SER A 248 -6.09 -37.99 16.08
CA SER A 248 -5.47 -37.19 17.13
C SER A 248 -3.95 -37.04 16.94
N SER A 249 -3.29 -38.03 16.33
CA SER A 249 -1.86 -37.96 15.99
C SER A 249 -1.57 -36.90 14.93
N ASP A 250 -2.42 -36.79 13.91
CA ASP A 250 -2.22 -35.88 12.77
C ASP A 250 -2.33 -34.43 13.23
N VAL A 251 -3.34 -34.14 14.05
CA VAL A 251 -3.53 -32.80 14.63
C VAL A 251 -2.34 -32.41 15.50
N LYS A 252 -1.90 -33.32 16.39
CA LYS A 252 -0.75 -33.06 17.27
C LYS A 252 0.53 -32.84 16.47
N GLN A 253 0.79 -33.66 15.46
CA GLN A 253 1.98 -33.55 14.62
C GLN A 253 1.98 -32.24 13.80
N LEU A 254 0.85 -31.87 13.20
CA LEU A 254 0.74 -30.63 12.43
C LEU A 254 0.96 -29.40 13.32
N LEU A 255 0.31 -29.36 14.50
CA LEU A 255 0.48 -28.24 15.43
C LEU A 255 1.92 -28.15 15.94
N ARG A 256 2.53 -29.29 16.31
CA ARG A 256 3.94 -29.32 16.73
C ARG A 256 4.86 -28.78 15.64
N ASN A 257 4.75 -29.31 14.42
CA ASN A 257 5.54 -28.87 13.28
C ASN A 257 5.31 -27.38 12.97
N TYR A 258 4.07 -26.90 13.10
CA TYR A 258 3.73 -25.51 12.87
C TYR A 258 4.47 -24.58 13.86
N PHE A 259 4.38 -24.87 15.16
CA PHE A 259 4.97 -24.02 16.19
C PHE A 259 6.50 -24.13 16.26
N GLU A 260 7.08 -25.30 16.00
CA GLU A 260 8.55 -25.48 15.91
C GLU A 260 9.16 -24.71 14.73
N THR A 261 8.43 -24.60 13.61
CA THR A 261 8.89 -23.89 12.41
C THR A 261 8.38 -22.45 12.32
N LEU A 262 7.69 -21.95 13.35
CA LEU A 262 7.08 -20.63 13.33
C LEU A 262 8.15 -19.52 13.31
N ARG A 263 8.40 -18.98 12.12
CA ARG A 263 9.24 -17.80 11.92
C ARG A 263 8.36 -16.60 11.55
N GLY A 264 8.02 -15.79 12.55
CA GLY A 264 7.30 -14.52 12.37
C GLY A 264 5.80 -14.63 12.07
N ILE A 265 5.23 -13.51 11.62
CA ILE A 265 3.81 -13.33 11.30
C ILE A 265 3.40 -14.22 10.12
N LYS A 266 2.14 -14.68 10.06
CA LYS A 266 1.64 -15.55 8.97
C LYS A 266 0.35 -15.03 8.36
N GLY A 267 0.12 -15.34 7.09
CA GLY A 267 -1.09 -14.96 6.37
C GLY A 267 -1.16 -13.45 6.05
N PRO A 268 -2.36 -12.91 5.79
CA PRO A 268 -2.53 -11.54 5.28
C PRO A 268 -2.25 -10.44 6.31
N VAL A 269 -2.14 -10.79 7.60
CA VAL A 269 -1.90 -9.84 8.69
C VAL A 269 -0.50 -9.20 8.70
N TRP A 270 0.39 -9.59 7.79
CA TRP A 270 1.65 -8.88 7.55
C TRP A 270 1.40 -7.38 7.30
N PHE A 271 0.33 -7.04 6.59
CA PHE A 271 -0.06 -5.67 6.28
C PHE A 271 -0.27 -4.81 7.53
N SER A 272 -1.05 -5.31 8.51
CA SER A 272 -1.32 -4.57 9.73
C SER A 272 -0.07 -4.32 10.56
N VAL A 273 0.88 -5.26 10.56
CA VAL A 273 2.13 -5.10 11.29
C VAL A 273 3.05 -4.09 10.61
N VAL A 274 3.15 -4.11 9.28
CA VAL A 274 3.91 -3.09 8.52
C VAL A 274 3.28 -1.71 8.70
N LEU A 275 1.95 -1.62 8.66
CA LEU A 275 1.23 -0.37 8.91
C LEU A 275 1.52 0.18 10.32
N PHE A 276 1.60 -0.69 11.33
CA PHE A 276 2.01 -0.27 12.68
C PHE A 276 3.38 0.40 12.69
N PHE A 277 4.36 -0.11 11.95
CA PHE A 277 5.67 0.53 11.85
C PHE A 277 5.59 1.90 11.16
N PHE A 278 4.77 2.04 10.11
CA PHE A 278 4.56 3.33 9.47
C PHE A 278 3.91 4.36 10.41
N ASP A 279 2.87 3.94 11.14
CA ASP A 279 2.20 4.77 12.16
C ASP A 279 3.18 5.17 13.27
N ALA A 280 4.02 4.25 13.75
CA ALA A 280 5.00 4.50 14.80
C ALA A 280 6.11 5.46 14.36
N ILE A 281 6.63 5.30 13.14
CA ILE A 281 7.61 6.22 12.55
C ILE A 281 6.99 7.60 12.38
N ALA A 282 5.77 7.68 11.82
CA ALA A 282 5.06 8.95 11.63
C ALA A 282 4.81 9.66 12.98
N ALA A 283 4.41 8.91 14.02
CA ALA A 283 4.24 9.44 15.37
C ALA A 283 5.57 9.93 15.95
N GLY A 284 6.68 9.19 15.74
CA GLY A 284 8.02 9.61 16.13
C GLY A 284 8.43 10.92 15.46
N VAL A 285 8.25 11.04 14.15
CA VAL A 285 8.54 12.27 13.40
C VAL A 285 7.67 13.44 13.89
N ALA A 286 6.36 13.23 14.06
CA ALA A 286 5.44 14.24 14.59
C ALA A 286 5.83 14.71 16.01
N THR A 287 6.45 13.82 16.80
CA THR A 287 6.87 14.10 18.18
C THR A 287 8.20 14.85 18.25
N LEU A 288 9.17 14.45 17.41
CA LEU A 288 10.53 14.96 17.41
C LEU A 288 10.69 16.23 16.56
N ARG A 289 9.88 16.38 15.50
CA ARG A 289 9.94 17.50 14.55
C ARG A 289 8.52 18.00 14.23
N PRO A 290 7.78 18.55 15.22
CA PRO A 290 6.39 18.96 15.02
C PRO A 290 6.23 20.03 13.95
N SER A 291 7.12 21.04 13.93
CA SER A 291 7.09 22.10 12.91
C SER A 291 7.32 21.53 11.50
N SER A 292 8.29 20.63 11.34
CA SER A 292 8.54 19.96 10.06
C SER A 292 7.38 19.05 9.65
N PHE A 293 6.71 18.38 10.60
CA PHE A 293 5.54 17.54 10.32
C PHE A 293 4.32 18.37 9.90
N GLN A 294 4.12 19.54 10.51
CA GLN A 294 3.05 20.47 10.13
C GLN A 294 3.32 21.14 8.78
N GLN A 295 4.59 21.41 8.48
CA GLN A 295 5.05 21.93 7.19
C GLN A 295 5.24 20.81 6.14
N TRP A 296 5.12 19.54 6.54
CA TRP A 296 5.38 18.37 5.69
C TRP A 296 4.40 18.33 4.53
N PRO A 297 4.95 18.24 3.32
CA PRO A 297 4.83 19.27 2.32
C PRO A 297 3.47 19.97 2.35
N THR A 298 3.48 21.25 2.68
CA THR A 298 2.50 22.21 2.18
C THR A 298 2.83 22.49 0.71
N TRP A 299 2.79 21.47 -0.16
CA TRP A 299 2.82 21.75 -1.60
C TRP A 299 1.59 22.61 -1.86
N SER A 300 1.81 23.91 -2.09
CA SER A 300 0.79 24.84 -2.55
C SER A 300 0.31 24.31 -3.90
N SER A 301 -0.68 23.42 -3.84
CA SER A 301 -0.99 22.40 -4.86
C SER A 301 0.14 21.36 -5.06
N PRO A 302 -0.11 20.04 -5.00
CA PRO A 302 0.83 19.02 -5.47
C PRO A 302 1.19 19.26 -6.94
N GLN A 303 2.21 20.06 -7.23
CA GLN A 303 2.60 20.31 -8.61
C GLN A 303 2.91 18.95 -9.26
N ARG A 304 2.27 18.65 -10.39
CA ARG A 304 2.35 17.36 -11.09
C ARG A 304 3.77 16.83 -11.18
N LYS A 305 4.76 17.71 -11.37
CA LYS A 305 6.20 17.37 -11.40
C LYS A 305 6.73 16.67 -10.13
N TYR A 306 6.28 17.05 -8.92
CA TYR A 306 6.74 16.43 -7.68
C TYR A 306 6.13 15.06 -7.47
N VAL A 307 4.86 14.88 -7.83
CA VAL A 307 4.21 13.55 -7.83
C VAL A 307 4.90 12.64 -8.83
N LEU A 308 5.23 13.12 -10.03
CA LEU A 308 5.98 12.35 -11.03
C LEU A 308 7.42 12.05 -10.59
N GLY A 309 8.10 12.99 -9.95
CA GLY A 309 9.43 12.76 -9.37
C GLY A 309 9.39 11.70 -8.27
N ALA A 310 8.42 11.76 -7.36
CA ALA A 310 8.24 10.78 -6.29
C ALA A 310 7.85 9.39 -6.85
N PHE A 311 7.00 9.35 -7.89
CA PHE A 311 6.72 8.13 -8.64
C PHE A 311 7.98 7.53 -9.27
N GLY A 312 8.77 8.34 -9.99
CA GLY A 312 10.01 7.89 -10.63
C GLY A 312 11.01 7.35 -9.61
N LEU A 313 11.12 8.02 -8.46
CA LEU A 313 11.94 7.55 -7.34
C LEU A 313 11.41 6.24 -6.74
N SER A 314 10.10 6.11 -6.56
CA SER A 314 9.47 4.86 -6.09
C SER A 314 9.75 3.71 -7.05
N ALA A 315 9.56 3.93 -8.36
CA ALA A 315 9.77 2.91 -9.39
C ALA A 315 11.23 2.48 -9.48
N LEU A 316 12.17 3.45 -9.46
CA LEU A 316 13.60 3.16 -9.42
C LEU A 316 13.97 2.39 -8.16
N THR A 317 13.49 2.81 -6.99
CA THR A 317 13.75 2.11 -5.73
C THR A 317 13.17 0.70 -5.75
N ALA A 318 11.96 0.51 -6.28
CA ALA A 318 11.32 -0.79 -6.43
C ALA A 318 12.09 -1.70 -7.40
N PHE A 319 12.68 -1.16 -8.47
CA PHE A 319 13.56 -1.91 -9.36
C PHE A 319 14.85 -2.34 -8.65
N LEU A 320 15.52 -1.40 -7.97
CA LEU A 320 16.78 -1.67 -7.26
C LEU A 320 16.58 -2.67 -6.10
N VAL A 321 15.48 -2.59 -5.36
CA VAL A 321 15.16 -3.54 -4.28
C VAL A 321 14.89 -4.96 -4.82
N ARG A 322 14.30 -5.07 -6.02
CA ARG A 322 14.06 -6.38 -6.67
C ARG A 322 15.35 -7.10 -7.09
N VAL A 323 16.51 -6.42 -7.10
CA VAL A 323 17.80 -7.07 -7.40
C VAL A 323 18.19 -8.05 -6.28
N PRO A 324 18.35 -7.64 -5.01
CA PRO A 324 18.59 -8.57 -3.91
C PRO A 324 17.31 -9.28 -3.40
N PHE A 325 16.13 -8.67 -3.58
CA PHE A 325 14.86 -9.19 -3.09
C PHE A 325 13.83 -9.34 -4.22
N PRO A 326 13.96 -10.34 -5.10
CA PRO A 326 13.01 -10.55 -6.18
C PRO A 326 11.60 -10.81 -5.64
N VAL A 327 10.58 -10.54 -6.45
CA VAL A 327 9.18 -10.82 -6.15
C VAL A 327 9.02 -12.29 -5.75
N GLY A 328 8.26 -12.53 -4.68
CA GLY A 328 8.13 -13.85 -4.05
C GLY A 328 9.11 -14.09 -2.90
N ARG A 329 10.20 -13.31 -2.77
CA ARG A 329 11.10 -13.40 -1.60
C ARG A 329 10.45 -12.73 -0.39
N ILE A 330 10.20 -13.53 0.64
CA ILE A 330 9.57 -13.08 1.90
C ILE A 330 10.65 -12.80 2.94
N LEU A 331 10.55 -11.65 3.61
CA LEU A 331 11.41 -11.29 4.74
C LEU A 331 10.72 -11.64 6.08
N THR A 332 11.33 -12.55 6.82
CA THR A 332 10.95 -12.85 8.21
C THR A 332 11.62 -11.85 9.17
N PRO A 333 10.97 -11.44 10.27
CA PRO A 333 9.73 -11.98 10.82
C PRO A 333 8.43 -11.32 10.33
N LEU A 334 8.49 -10.27 9.50
CA LEU A 334 7.30 -9.50 9.12
C LEU A 334 6.40 -10.17 8.08
N ASN A 335 6.90 -11.21 7.40
CA ASN A 335 6.20 -11.87 6.29
C ASN A 335 5.89 -10.89 5.14
N LEU A 336 6.78 -9.92 4.93
CA LEU A 336 6.69 -8.87 3.92
C LEU A 336 7.54 -9.26 2.71
N GLN A 337 7.05 -8.98 1.49
CA GLN A 337 7.86 -9.01 0.28
C GLN A 337 8.49 -7.64 0.03
N PRO A 338 9.83 -7.48 0.17
CA PRO A 338 10.47 -6.17 0.06
C PRO A 338 10.28 -5.50 -1.30
N ALA A 339 10.08 -6.28 -2.37
CA ALA A 339 9.82 -5.81 -3.73
C ALA A 339 8.67 -4.80 -3.84
N PHE A 340 7.69 -4.83 -2.93
CA PHE A 340 6.53 -3.92 -2.92
C PHE A 340 6.62 -2.82 -1.86
N LEU A 341 7.62 -2.87 -0.97
CA LEU A 341 7.76 -1.92 0.14
C LEU A 341 7.91 -0.46 -0.35
N PRO A 342 8.66 -0.15 -1.42
CA PRO A 342 8.77 1.23 -1.92
C PRO A 342 7.41 1.85 -2.25
N GLN A 343 6.53 1.09 -2.91
CA GLN A 343 5.17 1.52 -3.20
C GLN A 343 4.35 1.80 -1.93
N TYR A 344 4.48 0.95 -0.91
CA TYR A 344 3.73 1.11 0.33
C TYR A 344 4.16 2.37 1.09
N ILE A 345 5.47 2.64 1.13
CA ILE A 345 6.02 3.88 1.70
C ILE A 345 5.52 5.09 0.92
N PHE A 346 5.61 5.03 -0.42
CA PHE A 346 5.16 6.09 -1.30
C PHE A 346 3.65 6.38 -1.10
N ALA A 347 2.83 5.34 -1.08
CA ALA A 347 1.39 5.45 -0.90
C ALA A 347 1.00 6.03 0.46
N TYR A 348 1.63 5.55 1.54
CA TYR A 348 1.42 6.08 2.89
C TYR A 348 1.80 7.57 2.98
N ALA A 349 2.95 7.95 2.43
CA ALA A 349 3.39 9.34 2.38
C ALA A 349 2.44 10.23 1.55
N MET A 350 1.97 9.73 0.40
CA MET A 350 0.96 10.43 -0.40
C MET A 350 -0.36 10.61 0.36
N GLY A 351 -0.75 9.66 1.21
CA GLY A 351 -1.90 9.80 2.09
C GLY A 351 -1.77 10.99 3.03
N HIS A 352 -0.60 11.14 3.68
CA HIS A 352 -0.29 12.32 4.51
C HIS A 352 -0.33 13.63 3.72
N ILE A 353 0.20 13.65 2.50
CA ILE A 353 0.21 14.85 1.64
C ILE A 353 -1.22 15.24 1.24
N CYS A 354 -2.05 14.27 0.85
CA CYS A 354 -3.45 14.52 0.52
C CYS A 354 -4.24 15.06 1.72
N ALA A 355 -3.97 14.55 2.92
CA ALA A 355 -4.60 15.06 4.15
C ALA A 355 -4.17 16.49 4.49
N ASN A 356 -2.89 16.83 4.30
CA ASN A 356 -2.37 18.16 4.59
C ASN A 356 -2.85 19.22 3.57
N THR A 357 -2.88 18.87 2.29
CA THR A 357 -3.23 19.80 1.21
C THR A 357 -4.75 19.96 1.02
N GLY A 358 -5.57 19.09 1.61
CA GLY A 358 -7.01 19.02 1.36
C GLY A 358 -7.38 18.51 -0.05
N SER A 359 -6.40 18.28 -0.92
CA SER A 359 -6.59 17.70 -2.25
C SER A 359 -6.51 16.18 -2.15
N MET A 360 -7.67 15.54 -2.25
CA MET A 360 -7.78 14.07 -2.27
C MET A 360 -7.30 13.47 -3.59
N TYR A 361 -7.17 14.33 -4.61
CA TYR A 361 -6.59 14.00 -5.88
C TYR A 361 -5.09 14.24 -5.79
N LEU A 362 -4.32 13.15 -5.80
CA LEU A 362 -3.04 13.15 -6.48
C LEU A 362 -3.32 13.82 -7.84
N HIS A 363 -2.55 14.82 -8.25
CA HIS A 363 -2.68 15.38 -9.60
C HIS A 363 -2.45 14.23 -10.60
N SER A 364 -3.52 13.49 -10.90
CA SER A 364 -3.47 12.24 -11.64
C SER A 364 -3.00 12.58 -13.04
N LEU A 365 -2.22 11.67 -13.62
CA LEU A 365 -1.83 11.75 -15.02
C LEU A 365 -3.05 11.92 -15.96
N PHE A 366 -4.22 11.43 -15.55
CA PHE A 366 -5.43 11.32 -16.36
C PHE A 366 -6.65 12.06 -15.81
N LEU A 367 -6.62 12.62 -14.60
CA LEU A 367 -7.74 13.43 -14.11
C LEU A 367 -7.63 14.84 -14.71
N SER A 368 -8.06 14.96 -15.97
CA SER A 368 -8.11 16.26 -16.65
C SER A 368 -9.37 17.06 -16.31
N SER A 369 -10.41 16.43 -15.72
CA SER A 369 -11.61 17.12 -15.22
C SER A 369 -12.35 16.29 -14.17
N ARG A 370 -12.83 16.93 -13.10
CA ARG A 370 -13.67 16.35 -12.02
C ARG A 370 -14.98 15.74 -12.56
N ASN A 371 -15.36 16.09 -13.79
CA ASN A 371 -16.68 15.77 -14.32
C ASN A 371 -16.79 14.34 -14.88
N GLU A 372 -15.68 13.70 -15.26
CA GLU A 372 -15.70 12.39 -15.96
C GLU A 372 -14.86 11.28 -15.28
N PRO A 373 -15.20 10.87 -14.03
CA PRO A 373 -14.39 9.89 -13.29
C PRO A 373 -14.42 8.48 -13.90
N LEU A 374 -15.50 8.09 -14.59
CA LEU A 374 -15.55 6.79 -15.28
C LEU A 374 -14.60 6.74 -16.48
N SER A 375 -14.52 7.83 -17.24
CA SER A 375 -13.57 7.96 -18.36
C SER A 375 -12.13 7.92 -17.87
N SER A 376 -11.83 8.57 -16.73
CA SER A 376 -10.51 8.50 -16.10
C SER A 376 -10.17 7.10 -15.60
N LEU A 377 -11.14 6.39 -15.02
CA LEU A 377 -10.97 4.98 -14.62
C LEU A 377 -10.74 4.08 -15.84
N ALA A 378 -11.53 4.24 -16.91
CA ALA A 378 -11.37 3.48 -18.15
C ALA A 378 -9.98 3.72 -18.75
N LEU A 379 -9.52 4.98 -18.85
CA LEU A 379 -8.19 5.32 -19.33
C LEU A 379 -7.08 4.73 -18.45
N SER A 380 -7.27 4.73 -17.13
CA SER A 380 -6.33 4.10 -16.19
C SER A 380 -6.27 2.58 -16.38
N VAL A 381 -7.42 1.92 -16.57
CA VAL A 381 -7.48 0.47 -16.86
C VAL A 381 -6.79 0.16 -18.20
N VAL A 382 -7.08 0.91 -19.26
CA VAL A 382 -6.42 0.75 -20.56
C VAL A 382 -4.90 0.93 -20.43
N THR A 383 -4.46 1.96 -19.72
CA THR A 383 -3.03 2.20 -19.45
C THR A 383 -2.39 1.02 -18.73
N MET A 384 -3.08 0.44 -17.75
CA MET A 384 -2.60 -0.73 -17.02
C MET A 384 -2.56 -2.00 -17.89
N MET A 385 -3.52 -2.18 -18.79
CA MET A 385 -3.49 -3.30 -19.75
C MET A 385 -2.35 -3.15 -20.76
N LEU A 386 -2.11 -1.94 -21.27
CA LEU A 386 -0.99 -1.65 -22.16
C LEU A 386 0.35 -1.85 -21.44
N GLY A 387 0.48 -1.41 -20.20
CA GLY A 387 1.68 -1.64 -19.40
C GLY A 387 1.94 -3.12 -19.08
N LEU A 388 0.88 -3.90 -18.85
CA LEU A 388 0.97 -5.35 -18.70
C LEU A 388 1.43 -5.99 -20.01
N ALA A 389 0.83 -5.62 -21.14
CA ALA A 389 1.23 -6.08 -22.46
C ALA A 389 2.69 -5.73 -22.78
N ALA A 390 3.14 -4.52 -22.45
CA ALA A 390 4.53 -4.09 -22.61
C ALA A 390 5.50 -4.91 -21.75
N THR A 391 5.11 -5.20 -20.49
CA THR A 391 5.90 -6.05 -19.59
C THR A 391 6.00 -7.46 -20.15
N LEU A 392 4.90 -8.06 -20.60
CA LEU A 392 4.89 -9.39 -21.22
C LEU A 392 5.68 -9.40 -22.53
N ALA A 393 5.51 -8.42 -23.41
CA ALA A 393 6.27 -8.30 -24.65
C ALA A 393 7.78 -8.24 -24.38
N SER A 394 8.21 -7.52 -23.34
CA SER A 394 9.63 -7.48 -22.96
C SER A 394 10.18 -8.85 -22.54
N THR A 395 9.36 -9.69 -21.89
CA THR A 395 9.76 -11.07 -21.57
C THR A 395 9.90 -11.91 -22.82
N MET A 396 9.01 -11.74 -23.81
CA MET A 396 9.04 -12.47 -25.09
C MET A 396 10.24 -12.05 -25.94
N LEU A 397 10.56 -10.76 -25.99
CA LEU A 397 11.75 -10.25 -26.67
C LEU A 397 13.04 -10.76 -26.01
N SER A 398 13.02 -10.92 -24.68
CA SER A 398 14.12 -11.52 -23.92
C SER A 398 14.19 -13.06 -24.08
N GLN A 399 13.09 -13.70 -24.51
CA GLN A 399 12.94 -15.14 -24.63
C GLN A 399 13.76 -15.76 -25.77
N LYS A 400 14.25 -14.99 -26.75
CA LYS A 400 15.21 -15.50 -27.76
C LYS A 400 16.47 -16.13 -27.13
N ARG A 401 16.69 -15.95 -25.82
CA ARG A 401 17.78 -16.53 -25.02
C ARG A 401 17.32 -17.53 -23.94
N ILE A 402 16.04 -17.93 -23.88
CA ILE A 402 15.45 -18.67 -22.73
C ILE A 402 14.44 -19.75 -23.20
N PRO A 403 14.43 -20.96 -22.59
CA PRO A 403 13.70 -22.12 -23.12
C PRO A 403 12.17 -22.14 -22.94
N SER A 404 11.54 -21.24 -22.16
CA SER A 404 10.08 -21.27 -21.96
C SER A 404 9.46 -19.92 -21.55
N PHE A 405 8.16 -19.76 -21.81
CA PHE A 405 7.36 -18.61 -21.37
C PHE A 405 7.43 -18.40 -19.85
N THR A 406 7.29 -19.48 -19.08
CA THR A 406 7.36 -19.45 -17.62
C THR A 406 8.73 -18.97 -17.12
N ALA A 407 9.81 -19.35 -17.80
CA ALA A 407 11.14 -18.84 -17.49
C ALA A 407 11.29 -17.36 -17.86
N GLY A 408 10.64 -16.90 -18.94
CA GLY A 408 10.52 -15.48 -19.29
C GLY A 408 9.79 -14.67 -18.20
N LEU A 409 8.70 -15.20 -17.64
CA LEU A 409 7.99 -14.54 -16.53
C LEU A 409 8.86 -14.37 -15.28
N LYS A 410 9.77 -15.30 -14.99
CA LYS A 410 10.69 -15.17 -13.84
C LYS A 410 11.62 -13.94 -13.96
N LEU A 411 11.89 -13.46 -15.18
CA LEU A 411 12.66 -12.23 -15.37
C LEU A 411 11.96 -10.99 -14.79
N THR A 412 10.62 -10.98 -14.76
CA THR A 412 9.86 -9.87 -14.17
C THR A 412 10.02 -9.77 -12.66
N ALA A 413 10.37 -10.88 -11.99
CA ALA A 413 10.48 -10.93 -10.54
C ALA A 413 11.68 -10.13 -10.02
N GLY A 414 12.77 -10.02 -10.78
CA GLY A 414 13.95 -9.26 -10.37
C GLY A 414 15.17 -9.41 -11.27
N GLY A 415 16.28 -8.80 -10.84
CA GLY A 415 17.53 -8.72 -11.60
C GLY A 415 17.67 -7.44 -12.43
N LEU A 416 18.89 -7.19 -12.93
CA LEU A 416 19.22 -6.04 -13.77
C LEU A 416 18.84 -6.29 -15.23
N ASN A 417 17.53 -6.39 -15.50
CA ASN A 417 16.99 -6.64 -16.83
C ASN A 417 15.77 -5.77 -17.13
N LEU A 418 15.45 -5.62 -18.42
CA LEU A 418 14.34 -4.80 -18.89
C LEU A 418 12.97 -5.27 -18.37
N PRO A 419 12.63 -6.58 -18.37
CA PRO A 419 11.37 -7.06 -17.80
C PRO A 419 11.14 -6.67 -16.33
N ALA A 420 12.16 -6.80 -15.47
CA ALA A 420 12.07 -6.39 -14.08
C ALA A 420 11.90 -4.86 -13.93
N ALA A 421 12.56 -4.06 -14.78
CA ALA A 421 12.42 -2.61 -14.79
C ALA A 421 11.02 -2.17 -15.22
N LEU A 422 10.49 -2.75 -16.30
CA LEU A 422 9.13 -2.48 -16.77
C LEU A 422 8.07 -2.92 -15.78
N TYR A 423 8.25 -4.08 -15.13
CA TYR A 423 7.37 -4.52 -14.06
C TYR A 423 7.39 -3.55 -12.86
N ALA A 424 8.55 -3.01 -12.50
CA ALA A 424 8.65 -2.02 -11.43
C ALA A 424 7.89 -0.74 -11.75
N ILE A 425 8.05 -0.20 -12.96
CA ILE A 425 7.33 0.98 -13.44
C ILE A 425 5.82 0.70 -13.48
N TRP A 426 5.42 -0.44 -14.05
CA TRP A 426 4.02 -0.84 -14.16
C TRP A 426 3.35 -1.00 -12.80
N ASN A 427 4.06 -1.59 -11.82
CA ASN A 427 3.56 -1.70 -10.45
C ASN A 427 3.24 -0.33 -9.85
N GLU A 428 4.18 0.62 -9.90
CA GLU A 428 3.97 1.96 -9.36
C GLU A 428 2.88 2.73 -10.13
N LEU A 429 2.76 2.49 -11.44
CA LEU A 429 1.80 3.16 -12.32
C LEU A 429 0.37 2.86 -11.89
N GLY A 430 0.09 1.64 -11.44
CA GLY A 430 -1.23 1.26 -10.93
C GLY A 430 -1.69 2.13 -9.77
N PHE A 431 -0.80 2.39 -8.80
CA PHE A 431 -1.12 3.28 -7.68
C PHE A 431 -1.42 4.72 -8.12
N ILE A 432 -0.63 5.31 -9.03
CA ILE A 432 -0.80 6.71 -9.42
C ILE A 432 -1.92 6.96 -10.44
N THR A 433 -2.46 5.91 -11.07
CA THR A 433 -3.52 6.01 -12.09
C THR A 433 -4.85 5.44 -11.59
N LEU A 434 -4.89 4.18 -11.18
CA LEU A 434 -6.12 3.50 -10.76
C LEU A 434 -6.66 4.06 -9.45
N LEU A 435 -5.82 4.25 -8.43
CA LEU A 435 -6.32 4.67 -7.12
C LEU A 435 -6.98 6.07 -7.15
N PRO A 436 -6.38 7.12 -7.73
CA PRO A 436 -7.06 8.43 -7.87
C PRO A 436 -8.36 8.34 -8.64
N SER A 437 -8.42 7.53 -9.70
CA SER A 437 -9.63 7.32 -10.49
C SER A 437 -10.72 6.63 -9.68
N LEU A 438 -10.37 5.62 -8.87
CA LEU A 438 -11.30 4.95 -7.94
C LEU A 438 -11.78 5.90 -6.84
N VAL A 439 -10.92 6.76 -6.30
CA VAL A 439 -11.30 7.81 -5.36
C VAL A 439 -12.32 8.75 -6.00
N ALA A 440 -12.09 9.19 -7.24
CA ALA A 440 -13.00 10.07 -7.97
C ALA A 440 -14.36 9.42 -8.25
N VAL A 441 -14.37 8.13 -8.62
CA VAL A 441 -15.61 7.35 -8.78
C VAL A 441 -16.35 7.22 -7.45
N CYS A 442 -15.64 6.94 -6.35
CA CYS A 442 -16.23 6.89 -5.03
C CYS A 442 -16.80 8.24 -4.59
N GLU A 443 -16.12 9.34 -4.88
CA GLU A 443 -16.58 10.69 -4.56
C GLU A 443 -17.84 11.07 -5.34
N LYS A 444 -17.88 10.76 -6.65
CA LYS A 444 -19.05 11.11 -7.48
C LYS A 444 -20.27 10.22 -7.20
N TYR A 445 -20.08 8.91 -7.07
CA TYR A 445 -21.20 7.95 -7.05
C TYR A 445 -21.47 7.34 -5.68
N PHE A 446 -20.49 7.31 -4.77
CA PHE A 446 -20.58 6.60 -3.49
C PHE A 446 -20.38 7.49 -2.26
N ASN A 447 -20.51 8.82 -2.41
CA ASN A 447 -20.36 9.78 -1.32
C ASN A 447 -21.66 10.00 -0.54
N ARG A 448 -22.35 8.91 -0.17
CA ARG A 448 -23.60 8.95 0.59
C ARG A 448 -23.57 7.97 1.75
N ALA A 449 -24.21 8.34 2.85
CA ALA A 449 -24.22 7.54 4.08
C ALA A 449 -25.07 6.27 3.97
N ASP A 450 -26.18 6.35 3.23
CA ASP A 450 -27.16 5.29 3.03
C ASP A 450 -26.57 4.05 2.34
N LEU A 451 -25.74 4.25 1.31
CA LEU A 451 -25.12 3.17 0.53
C LEU A 451 -24.26 2.21 1.34
N LEU A 452 -23.71 2.67 2.46
CA LEU A 452 -22.84 1.88 3.33
C LEU A 452 -23.53 1.46 4.62
N THR A 453 -24.80 1.81 4.81
CA THR A 453 -25.56 1.47 6.00
C THR A 453 -26.60 0.41 5.71
N PHE A 454 -26.48 -0.74 6.36
CA PHE A 454 -27.49 -1.78 6.31
C PHE A 454 -28.23 -1.87 7.66
N GLY A 455 -29.53 -2.12 7.61
CA GLY A 455 -30.31 -2.44 8.81
C GLY A 455 -30.20 -3.93 9.09
N LEU A 456 -29.65 -4.31 10.25
CA LEU A 456 -29.63 -5.73 10.63
C LEU A 456 -31.06 -6.30 10.67
N PRO A 457 -31.31 -7.54 10.18
CA PRO A 457 -32.64 -8.14 10.17
C PRO A 457 -33.27 -8.19 11.57
N ARG A 458 -34.61 -8.16 11.65
CA ARG A 458 -35.35 -8.16 12.94
C ARG A 458 -35.06 -9.37 13.83
N PHE A 459 -34.72 -10.51 13.23
CA PHE A 459 -34.37 -11.79 13.89
C PHE A 459 -32.87 -12.01 14.10
N SER A 460 -32.08 -10.97 13.84
CA SER A 460 -30.66 -10.94 14.15
C SER A 460 -30.42 -11.27 15.63
N PRO A 461 -29.67 -12.34 15.97
CA PRO A 461 -29.24 -12.58 17.36
C PRO A 461 -28.30 -11.45 17.88
N PHE A 462 -27.93 -10.52 17.01
CA PHE A 462 -27.02 -9.40 17.25
C PHE A 462 -27.70 -8.18 17.92
N ARG A 463 -28.94 -8.29 18.43
CA ARG A 463 -29.68 -7.20 19.12
C ARG A 463 -29.47 -7.24 20.63
N LYS A 464 -28.48 -6.50 21.15
CA LYS A 464 -28.22 -6.40 22.60
C LYS A 464 -29.19 -5.51 23.41
N THR A 465 -30.15 -4.81 22.78
CA THR A 465 -31.16 -4.03 23.54
C THR A 465 -32.55 -4.03 22.87
N PRO A 466 -33.64 -4.22 23.64
CA PRO A 466 -34.99 -4.31 23.08
C PRO A 466 -35.55 -2.98 22.56
N ASN A 467 -35.00 -1.82 22.96
CA ASN A 467 -35.78 -0.58 22.93
C ASN A 467 -35.15 0.64 22.21
N LYS A 468 -34.34 0.45 21.15
CA LYS A 468 -33.99 1.55 20.24
C LYS A 468 -34.13 1.14 18.78
N GLU A 469 -34.57 2.10 17.97
CA GLU A 469 -34.78 2.10 16.52
C GLU A 469 -33.72 1.31 15.74
N ARG A 470 -34.09 0.82 14.54
CA ARG A 470 -33.21 0.08 13.61
C ARG A 470 -31.79 0.64 13.61
N ARG A 471 -30.87 0.00 14.35
CA ARG A 471 -29.45 0.42 14.41
C ARG A 471 -28.86 0.21 13.02
N LYS A 472 -28.75 1.28 12.25
CA LYS A 472 -28.07 1.30 10.95
C LYS A 472 -26.58 1.02 11.17
N VAL A 473 -26.08 -0.04 10.56
CA VAL A 473 -24.71 -0.51 10.71
C VAL A 473 -23.88 -0.02 9.54
N ASN A 474 -22.84 0.76 9.79
CA ASN A 474 -21.92 1.22 8.73
C ASN A 474 -20.90 0.12 8.40
N LEU A 475 -20.96 -0.40 7.17
CA LEU A 475 -20.15 -1.52 6.70
C LEU A 475 -18.63 -1.24 6.82
N ALA A 476 -18.19 0.00 6.62
CA ALA A 476 -16.77 0.36 6.70
C ALA A 476 -16.15 0.18 8.09
N ARG A 477 -16.97 0.05 9.15
CA ARG A 477 -16.52 -0.31 10.50
C ARG A 477 -16.01 -1.75 10.57
N TYR A 478 -16.55 -2.64 9.74
CA TYR A 478 -16.26 -4.09 9.78
C TYR A 478 -15.17 -4.48 8.78
N SER A 479 -14.65 -3.56 7.96
CA SER A 479 -13.64 -3.84 6.95
C SER A 479 -12.43 -4.60 7.49
N TYR A 480 -11.89 -4.18 8.65
CA TYR A 480 -10.73 -4.86 9.23
C TYR A 480 -11.09 -6.25 9.78
N ALA A 481 -12.25 -6.40 10.40
CA ALA A 481 -12.76 -7.70 10.84
C ALA A 481 -12.94 -8.67 9.66
N THR A 482 -13.61 -8.22 8.60
CA THR A 482 -13.77 -8.95 7.33
C THR A 482 -12.42 -9.34 6.76
N PHE A 483 -11.46 -8.42 6.71
CA PHE A 483 -10.10 -8.68 6.27
C PHE A 483 -9.38 -9.73 7.13
N LEU A 484 -9.65 -9.82 8.43
CA LEU A 484 -9.02 -10.85 9.26
C LEU A 484 -9.61 -12.23 9.04
N VAL A 485 -10.93 -12.34 8.89
CA VAL A 485 -11.62 -13.64 8.81
C VAL A 485 -11.66 -14.22 7.40
N HIS A 486 -11.51 -13.39 6.36
CA HIS A 486 -11.71 -13.83 4.98
C HIS A 486 -10.89 -15.08 4.59
N PRO A 487 -9.65 -15.32 5.03
CA PRO A 487 -8.92 -16.50 4.55
C PRO A 487 -9.56 -17.81 4.98
N ILE A 488 -9.98 -17.90 6.24
CA ILE A 488 -10.64 -19.10 6.76
C ILE A 488 -12.03 -19.27 6.13
N VAL A 489 -12.77 -18.17 5.99
CA VAL A 489 -14.10 -18.19 5.39
C VAL A 489 -14.02 -18.63 3.93
N SER A 490 -13.15 -17.99 3.15
CA SER A 490 -12.87 -18.35 1.75
C SER A 490 -12.49 -19.82 1.64
N LEU A 491 -11.51 -20.29 2.41
CA LEU A 491 -11.12 -21.70 2.38
C LEU A 491 -12.30 -22.63 2.64
N GLY A 492 -13.13 -22.33 3.64
CA GLY A 492 -14.33 -23.13 3.92
C GLY A 492 -15.28 -23.21 2.73
N VAL A 493 -15.56 -22.08 2.07
CA VAL A 493 -16.41 -22.04 0.87
C VAL A 493 -15.76 -22.77 -0.30
N GLU A 494 -14.46 -22.60 -0.51
CA GLU A 494 -13.70 -23.30 -1.56
C GLU A 494 -13.75 -24.82 -1.39
N LEU A 495 -13.58 -25.31 -0.15
CA LEU A 495 -13.68 -26.74 0.17
C LEU A 495 -15.12 -27.27 0.00
N LEU A 496 -16.12 -26.47 0.37
CA LEU A 496 -17.53 -26.82 0.14
C LEU A 496 -17.86 -26.87 -1.35
N ALA A 497 -17.40 -25.88 -2.13
CA ALA A 497 -17.55 -25.88 -3.58
C ALA A 497 -16.85 -27.09 -4.22
N GLN A 498 -15.64 -27.41 -3.76
CA GLN A 498 -14.91 -28.60 -4.21
C GLN A 498 -15.67 -29.90 -3.91
N ARG A 499 -16.34 -29.99 -2.76
CA ARG A 499 -17.04 -31.20 -2.34
C ARG A 499 -18.41 -31.38 -3.00
N PHE A 500 -19.15 -30.29 -3.18
CA PHE A 500 -20.57 -30.36 -3.57
C PHE A 500 -20.84 -29.88 -5.00
N ILE A 501 -19.98 -29.06 -5.59
CA ILE A 501 -20.18 -28.52 -6.95
C ILE A 501 -19.28 -29.24 -7.94
N MET A 502 -17.99 -29.34 -7.64
CA MET A 502 -16.99 -29.85 -8.58
C MET A 502 -17.20 -31.32 -9.03
N PRO A 503 -17.77 -32.26 -8.24
CA PRO A 503 -18.05 -33.60 -8.74
C PRO A 503 -19.08 -33.65 -9.88
N HIS A 504 -19.89 -32.59 -10.03
CA HIS A 504 -20.89 -32.48 -11.11
C HIS A 504 -20.34 -31.75 -12.34
N VAL A 505 -19.05 -31.39 -12.35
CA VAL A 505 -18.38 -30.68 -13.44
C VAL A 505 -17.33 -31.60 -14.05
N ASP A 506 -17.25 -31.67 -15.39
CA ASP A 506 -16.20 -32.42 -16.07
C ASP A 506 -14.84 -31.70 -15.95
N CYS A 507 -14.15 -31.96 -14.83
CA CYS A 507 -12.83 -31.38 -14.52
C CYS A 507 -11.73 -31.84 -15.51
N SER A 508 -11.95 -32.94 -16.24
CA SER A 508 -10.95 -33.46 -17.19
C SER A 508 -10.80 -32.55 -18.43
N GLN A 509 -11.88 -31.85 -18.81
CA GLN A 509 -11.89 -30.89 -19.90
C GLN A 509 -11.33 -29.53 -19.48
N LEU A 510 -11.62 -29.12 -18.24
CA LEU A 510 -11.21 -27.83 -17.68
C LEU A 510 -9.70 -27.73 -17.44
N SER A 511 -9.09 -28.79 -16.91
CA SER A 511 -7.65 -28.84 -16.66
C SER A 511 -6.80 -28.82 -17.94
N LYS A 512 -7.35 -29.27 -19.08
CA LYS A 512 -6.63 -29.38 -20.35
C LYS A 512 -6.61 -28.09 -21.17
N GLY A 513 -7.43 -27.08 -20.85
CA GLY A 513 -7.34 -25.73 -21.44
C GLY A 513 -7.63 -25.62 -22.94
N LYS A 514 -8.16 -26.67 -23.60
CA LYS A 514 -8.32 -26.70 -25.07
C LYS A 514 -9.66 -26.16 -25.58
N THR A 515 -10.64 -25.94 -24.70
CA THR A 515 -11.98 -25.47 -25.08
C THR A 515 -12.21 -24.03 -24.63
N ALA A 516 -13.10 -23.30 -25.30
CA ALA A 516 -13.53 -21.97 -24.87
C ALA A 516 -14.07 -21.98 -23.43
N TRP A 517 -14.78 -23.05 -23.05
CA TRP A 517 -15.24 -23.25 -21.69
C TRP A 517 -14.07 -23.39 -20.69
N ALA A 518 -13.02 -24.14 -21.02
CA ALA A 518 -11.85 -24.28 -20.15
C ALA A 518 -11.12 -22.95 -19.89
N LEU A 519 -11.19 -21.99 -20.83
CA LEU A 519 -10.64 -20.64 -20.64
C LEU A 519 -11.52 -19.75 -19.76
N CYS A 520 -12.85 -19.86 -19.90
CA CYS A 520 -13.81 -19.02 -19.17
C CYS A 520 -14.18 -19.57 -17.78
N ALA A 521 -14.18 -20.88 -17.59
CA ALA A 521 -14.60 -21.52 -16.35
C ALA A 521 -13.83 -21.06 -15.10
N PRO A 522 -12.50 -20.83 -15.12
CA PRO A 522 -11.79 -20.22 -13.99
C PRO A 522 -12.38 -18.87 -13.58
N VAL A 523 -12.75 -18.04 -14.56
CA VAL A 523 -13.33 -16.71 -14.33
C VAL A 523 -14.74 -16.86 -13.76
N VAL A 524 -15.57 -17.73 -14.34
CA VAL A 524 -16.93 -18.00 -13.85
C VAL A 524 -16.89 -18.53 -12.41
N ALA A 525 -16.02 -19.50 -12.12
CA ALA A 525 -15.84 -20.04 -10.77
C ALA A 525 -15.41 -18.95 -9.79
N THR A 526 -14.44 -18.11 -10.16
CA THR A 526 -13.98 -16.99 -9.33
C THR A 526 -15.10 -15.97 -9.08
N VAL A 527 -15.95 -15.67 -10.06
CA VAL A 527 -17.08 -14.73 -9.90
C VAL A 527 -18.14 -15.31 -8.97
N VAL A 528 -18.55 -16.57 -9.19
CA VAL A 528 -19.60 -17.22 -8.40
C VAL A 528 -19.12 -17.45 -6.96
N VAL A 529 -17.99 -18.14 -6.80
CA VAL A 529 -17.41 -18.45 -5.48
C VAL A 529 -16.95 -17.18 -4.79
N GLY A 530 -16.39 -16.22 -5.53
CA GLY A 530 -15.94 -14.94 -5.01
C GLY A 530 -17.08 -14.06 -4.48
N SER A 531 -18.25 -14.12 -5.12
CA SER A 531 -19.46 -13.43 -4.63
C SER A 531 -19.92 -14.02 -3.30
N VAL A 532 -19.97 -15.36 -3.21
CA VAL A 532 -20.30 -16.06 -1.95
C VAL A 532 -19.26 -15.73 -0.87
N ASN A 533 -17.97 -15.82 -1.18
CA ASN A 533 -16.87 -15.50 -0.28
C ASN A 533 -16.95 -14.07 0.24
N THR A 534 -17.25 -13.11 -0.63
CA THR A 534 -17.36 -11.70 -0.25
C THR A 534 -18.48 -11.53 0.76
N VAL A 535 -19.69 -12.01 0.45
CA VAL A 535 -20.85 -11.91 1.36
C VAL A 535 -20.58 -12.64 2.68
N ALA A 536 -20.10 -13.89 2.61
CA ALA A 536 -19.80 -14.70 3.78
C ALA A 536 -18.73 -14.06 4.68
N SER A 537 -17.67 -13.50 4.09
CA SER A 537 -16.59 -12.83 4.83
C SER A 537 -17.10 -11.58 5.53
N TRP A 538 -17.94 -10.78 4.86
CA TRP A 538 -18.56 -9.60 5.48
C TRP A 538 -19.49 -9.99 6.63
N MET A 539 -20.31 -11.02 6.45
CA MET A 539 -21.18 -11.53 7.51
C MET A 539 -20.40 -12.06 8.70
N ALA A 540 -19.32 -12.82 8.45
CA ALA A 540 -18.41 -13.29 9.49
C ALA A 540 -17.71 -12.14 10.22
N GLY A 541 -17.26 -11.11 9.50
CA GLY A 541 -16.65 -9.92 10.08
C GLY A 541 -17.63 -9.13 10.97
N ILE A 542 -18.87 -8.98 10.53
CA ILE A 542 -19.95 -8.36 11.32
C ILE A 542 -20.23 -9.19 12.58
N ALA A 543 -20.37 -10.52 12.42
CA ALA A 543 -20.61 -11.42 13.54
C ALA A 543 -19.46 -11.37 14.55
N MET A 544 -18.20 -11.37 14.09
CA MET A 544 -17.03 -11.30 14.96
C MET A 544 -17.03 -10.04 15.83
N VAL A 545 -17.38 -8.88 15.28
CA VAL A 545 -17.37 -7.60 16.02
C VAL A 545 -18.57 -7.45 16.95
N GLU A 546 -19.77 -7.88 16.55
CA GLU A 546 -20.99 -7.67 17.34
C GLU A 546 -21.27 -8.81 18.34
N CYS A 547 -20.90 -10.06 18.04
CA CYS A 547 -21.11 -11.21 18.95
C CYS A 547 -20.00 -11.40 19.96
N VAL A 548 -18.73 -11.32 19.53
CA VAL A 548 -17.63 -11.69 20.42
C VAL A 548 -17.40 -10.54 21.40
N PRO A 549 -17.59 -10.78 22.72
CA PRO A 549 -17.33 -9.75 23.73
C PRO A 549 -15.90 -9.23 23.58
N PHE A 550 -15.68 -7.96 23.89
CA PHE A 550 -14.37 -7.28 23.82
C PHE A 550 -13.82 -7.03 22.41
N VAL A 551 -14.08 -7.87 21.39
CA VAL A 551 -13.47 -7.74 20.05
C VAL A 551 -13.75 -6.40 19.39
N GLY A 552 -14.98 -5.89 19.45
CA GLY A 552 -15.32 -4.57 18.91
C GLY A 552 -14.67 -3.37 19.62
N ARG A 553 -13.91 -3.57 20.71
CA ARG A 553 -13.04 -2.54 21.30
C ARG A 553 -11.64 -2.53 20.68
N TRP A 554 -11.17 -3.69 20.23
CA TRP A 554 -9.82 -3.92 19.70
C TRP A 554 -9.75 -3.80 18.17
N ILE A 555 -10.89 -3.97 17.49
CA ILE A 555 -11.06 -3.91 16.03
C ILE A 555 -12.01 -2.76 15.73
#